data_AF-A0AAV7VZ27-F1
#
_entry.id   AF-A0AAV7VZ27-F1
#
_cell.length_a   1.000
_cell.length_b   1.000
_cell.length_c   1.000
_cell.angle_alpha   90.00
_cell.angle_beta   90.00
_cell.angle_gamma   90.00
#
_symmetry.space_group_name_H-M   'P 1'
#
loop_
_entity.id
_entity.type
_entity.pdbx_description
1 polymer ?
#
loop_
_entity_poly.entity_id
_entity_poly.type
_entity_poly.pdbx_seq_one_letter_code
_entity_poly.pdbx_strand_id
1 'polypeptide(L)'
;FDYEALEPRAAFFIMRDLEALITEKSFRSQQFAVGSNVYTVEKSDSFEYVDPVDGTVSKKQGLRIFFKDSCRLIFRLSSSASLGATFRIYAESYEKDPSTHDREP
;
A
#
# COMPACT_ATOMS: atom_id res chain seq x y z
N PHE A 1 -4.15 -9.69 1.67
CA PHE A 1 -4.60 -10.45 0.49
C PHE A 1 -3.42 -10.65 -0.44
N ASP A 2 -3.24 -11.88 -0.93
CA ASP A 2 -2.10 -12.25 -1.76
C ASP A 2 -2.61 -12.73 -3.13
N TYR A 3 -2.00 -12.21 -4.19
CA TYR A 3 -2.18 -12.66 -5.57
C TYR A 3 -0.89 -13.33 -6.01
N GLU A 4 -0.95 -14.65 -6.18
CA GLU A 4 0.22 -15.48 -6.46
C GLU A 4 0.28 -15.92 -7.93
N ALA A 5 1.43 -16.48 -8.31
CA ALA A 5 1.71 -16.99 -9.66
C ALA A 5 1.43 -15.96 -10.78
N LEU A 6 1.58 -14.67 -10.48
CA LEU A 6 1.40 -13.61 -11.45
C LEU A 6 2.55 -13.61 -12.47
N GLU A 7 2.23 -13.28 -13.71
CA GLU A 7 3.23 -13.02 -14.73
C GLU A 7 4.10 -11.82 -14.29
N PRO A 8 5.44 -11.99 -14.18
CA PRO A 8 6.29 -10.97 -13.56
C PRO A 8 6.25 -9.61 -14.25
N ARG A 9 6.13 -9.56 -15.58
CA ARG A 9 6.11 -8.31 -16.32
C ARG A 9 4.82 -7.53 -16.09
N ALA A 10 3.67 -8.19 -16.05
CA ALA A 10 2.39 -7.58 -15.71
C ALA A 10 2.42 -7.02 -14.28
N ALA A 11 2.92 -7.80 -13.32
CA ALA A 11 3.03 -7.36 -11.92
C ALA A 11 3.96 -6.16 -11.76
N PHE A 12 5.06 -6.11 -12.53
CA PHE A 12 5.93 -4.94 -12.60
C PHE A 12 5.20 -3.69 -13.09
N PHE A 13 4.43 -3.79 -14.19
CA PHE A 13 3.71 -2.63 -14.73
C PHE A 13 2.61 -2.13 -13.78
N ILE A 14 1.89 -3.03 -13.10
CA ILE A 14 0.92 -2.64 -12.07
C ILE A 14 1.59 -1.81 -10.99
N MET A 15 2.72 -2.28 -10.43
CA MET A 15 3.45 -1.54 -9.39
C MET A 15 3.98 -0.21 -9.90
N ARG A 16 4.53 -0.17 -11.13
CA ARG A 16 5.04 1.05 -11.74
C ARG A 16 3.94 2.10 -11.91
N ASP A 17 2.81 1.70 -12.46
CA ASP A 17 1.70 2.63 -12.76
C ASP A 17 1.04 3.11 -11.48
N LEU A 18 0.91 2.22 -10.48
CA LEU A 18 0.44 2.59 -9.16
C LEU A 18 1.41 3.56 -8.47
N GLU A 19 2.72 3.29 -8.50
CA GLU A 19 3.75 4.19 -7.95
C GLU A 19 3.63 5.59 -8.59
N ALA A 20 3.54 5.66 -9.92
CA ALA A 20 3.35 6.92 -10.64
C ALA A 20 2.08 7.65 -10.16
N LEU A 21 0.94 6.97 -10.15
CA LEU A 21 -0.34 7.54 -9.72
C LEU A 21 -0.29 8.09 -8.30
N ILE A 22 0.18 7.30 -7.33
CA ILE A 22 0.09 7.70 -5.91
C ILE A 22 1.12 8.75 -5.53
N THR A 23 2.20 8.89 -6.31
CA THR A 23 3.25 9.89 -6.06
C THR A 23 2.98 11.23 -6.74
N GLU A 24 1.96 11.30 -7.60
CA GLU A 24 1.48 12.57 -8.14
C GLU A 24 1.01 13.53 -7.04
N LYS A 25 1.28 14.82 -7.24
CA LYS A 25 0.89 15.85 -6.26
C LYS A 25 -0.62 15.94 -6.07
N SER A 26 -1.38 15.74 -7.15
CA SER A 26 -2.84 15.78 -7.15
C SER A 26 -3.48 14.59 -6.42
N PHE A 27 -2.75 13.50 -6.20
CA PHE A 27 -3.25 12.35 -5.46
C PHE A 27 -3.43 12.66 -3.98
N ARG A 28 -2.63 13.58 -3.43
CA ARG A 28 -2.80 14.06 -2.06
C ARG A 28 -4.13 14.80 -1.93
N SER A 29 -4.87 14.55 -0.86
CA SER A 29 -6.22 15.08 -0.62
C SER A 29 -7.32 14.50 -1.53
N GLN A 30 -7.00 13.53 -2.39
CA GLN A 30 -8.03 12.78 -3.11
C GLN A 30 -8.92 12.01 -2.12
N GLN A 31 -10.21 11.88 -2.46
CA GLN A 31 -11.19 11.19 -1.64
C GLN A 31 -11.74 9.97 -2.38
N PHE A 32 -11.90 8.88 -1.65
CA PHE A 32 -12.47 7.64 -2.15
C PHE A 32 -13.68 7.27 -1.28
N ALA A 33 -14.86 7.13 -1.88
CA ALA A 33 -16.07 6.74 -1.19
C ALA A 33 -16.42 5.28 -1.46
N VAL A 34 -16.68 4.50 -0.41
CA VAL A 34 -17.14 3.10 -0.48
C VAL A 34 -18.28 2.93 0.51
N GLY A 35 -19.50 2.74 -0.01
CA GLY A 35 -20.70 2.76 0.82
C GLY A 35 -20.86 4.10 1.53
N SER A 36 -20.96 4.09 2.87
CA SER A 36 -21.01 5.28 3.71
C SER A 36 -19.64 5.83 4.14
N ASN A 37 -18.55 5.12 3.84
CA ASN A 37 -17.21 5.48 4.29
C ASN A 37 -16.52 6.36 3.24
N VAL A 38 -15.83 7.40 3.69
CA VAL A 38 -15.05 8.30 2.83
C VAL A 38 -13.61 8.33 3.33
N TYR A 39 -12.67 7.86 2.50
CA TYR A 39 -11.25 7.83 2.80
C TYR A 39 -10.54 8.99 2.11
N THR A 40 -10.01 9.93 2.90
CA THR A 40 -9.24 11.08 2.38
C THR A 40 -7.75 10.79 2.47
N VAL A 41 -7.03 10.84 1.34
CA VAL A 41 -5.58 10.63 1.29
C VAL A 41 -4.88 11.74 2.05
N GLU A 42 -4.13 11.38 3.09
CA GLU A 42 -3.26 12.27 3.84
C GLU A 42 -1.85 12.29 3.26
N LYS A 43 -1.30 11.10 3.00
CA LYS A 43 0.05 10.91 2.49
C LYS A 43 0.11 9.65 1.64
N SER A 44 0.99 9.64 0.65
CA SER A 44 1.36 8.46 -0.12
C SER A 44 2.86 8.49 -0.44
N ASP A 45 3.51 7.33 -0.43
CA ASP A 45 4.92 7.20 -0.77
C ASP A 45 5.31 5.81 -1.29
N SER A 46 6.50 5.75 -1.90
CA SER A 46 7.26 4.53 -2.14
C SER A 46 8.24 4.38 -0.98
N PHE A 47 8.08 3.34 -0.17
CA PHE A 47 8.81 3.19 1.09
C PHE A 47 10.29 2.91 0.83
N GLU A 48 11.13 3.71 1.49
CA GLU A 48 12.57 3.54 1.54
C GLU A 48 12.99 3.45 3.01
N TYR A 49 13.97 2.59 3.29
CA TYR A 49 14.58 2.42 4.60
C TYR A 49 16.07 2.72 4.52
N VAL A 50 16.56 3.53 5.45
CA VAL A 50 17.99 3.78 5.64
C VAL A 50 18.38 3.11 6.94
N ASP A 51 19.27 2.12 6.87
CA ASP A 51 19.77 1.41 8.03
C ASP A 51 20.63 2.37 8.89
N PRO A 52 20.32 2.55 10.18
CA PRO A 52 21.03 3.51 11.03
C PRO A 52 22.41 3.01 11.49
N VAL A 53 22.75 1.74 11.27
CA VAL A 53 24.03 1.14 11.66
C VAL A 53 25.08 1.33 10.57
N ASP A 54 24.72 1.04 9.31
CA ASP A 54 25.66 1.05 8.20
C ASP A 54 25.30 2.05 7.08
N GLY A 55 24.16 2.72 7.18
CA GLY A 55 23.71 3.71 6.19
C GLY A 55 23.17 3.09 4.89
N THR A 56 23.02 1.77 4.82
CA THR A 56 22.50 1.11 3.62
C THR A 56 21.08 1.55 3.31
N VAL A 57 20.79 1.79 2.03
CA VAL A 57 19.49 2.29 1.58
C VAL A 57 18.73 1.21 0.82
N SER A 58 17.66 0.73 1.42
CA SER A 58 16.72 -0.21 0.81
C SER A 58 15.54 0.55 0.21
N LYS A 59 15.50 0.66 -1.12
CA LYS A 59 14.44 1.37 -1.86
C LYS A 59 13.32 0.43 -2.31
N LYS A 60 12.18 0.99 -2.70
CA LYS A 60 11.02 0.28 -3.28
C LYS A 60 10.52 -0.88 -2.40
N GLN A 61 10.49 -0.67 -1.09
CA GLN A 61 10.11 -1.71 -0.12
C GLN A 61 8.58 -1.87 0.05
N GLY A 62 7.80 -1.08 -0.69
CA GLY A 62 6.35 -1.15 -0.76
C GLY A 62 5.75 0.21 -1.03
N LEU A 63 4.60 0.25 -1.69
CA LEU A 63 3.84 1.47 -1.89
C LEU A 63 2.85 1.64 -0.74
N ARG A 64 2.74 2.84 -0.18
CA ARG A 64 1.89 3.10 0.99
C ARG A 64 0.96 4.26 0.72
N ILE A 65 -0.28 4.12 1.15
CA ILE A 65 -1.28 5.18 1.19
C ILE A 65 -1.78 5.29 2.63
N PHE A 66 -1.70 6.48 3.18
CA PHE A 66 -2.17 6.85 4.50
C PHE A 66 -3.39 7.74 4.34
N PHE A 67 -4.46 7.42 5.08
CA PHE A 67 -5.68 8.20 5.13
C PHE A 67 -5.79 8.90 6.48
N LYS A 68 -6.52 10.03 6.51
CA LYS A 68 -6.67 10.88 7.71
C LYS A 68 -7.21 10.15 8.94
N ASP A 69 -8.04 9.12 8.74
CA ASP A 69 -8.65 8.35 9.83
C ASP A 69 -7.75 7.21 10.34
N SER A 70 -6.43 7.38 10.23
CA SER A 70 -5.42 6.38 10.64
C SER A 70 -5.57 5.02 9.94
N CYS A 71 -6.23 5.00 8.77
CA CYS A 71 -6.30 3.85 7.89
C CYS A 71 -5.10 3.85 6.94
N ARG A 72 -4.65 2.67 6.51
CA ARG A 72 -3.57 2.55 5.53
C ARG A 72 -3.77 1.38 4.56
N LEU A 73 -3.31 1.59 3.32
CA LEU A 73 -3.12 0.55 2.32
C LEU A 73 -1.63 0.42 2.02
N ILE A 74 -1.15 -0.81 1.93
CA ILE A 74 0.24 -1.12 1.57
C ILE A 74 0.25 -2.16 0.46
N PHE A 75 1.00 -1.90 -0.60
CA PHE A 75 1.17 -2.80 -1.73
C PHE A 75 2.63 -3.25 -1.80
N ARG A 76 2.86 -4.57 -1.87
CA ARG A 76 4.20 -5.15 -1.98
C ARG A 76 4.24 -6.15 -3.12
N LEU A 77 5.34 -6.12 -3.87
CA LEU A 77 5.64 -7.10 -4.89
C LEU A 77 6.86 -7.90 -4.45
N SER A 78 6.74 -9.22 -4.46
CA SER A 78 7.88 -10.12 -4.37
C SER A 78 7.90 -11.01 -5.59
N SER A 79 9.07 -11.21 -6.20
CA SER A 79 9.24 -12.09 -7.34
C SER A 79 10.21 -13.21 -6.99
N SER A 80 9.88 -14.44 -7.39
CA SER A 80 10.78 -15.58 -7.37
C SER A 80 10.96 -16.11 -8.78
N ALA A 81 12.19 -16.47 -9.15
CA ALA A 81 12.48 -17.04 -10.46
C ALA A 81 11.70 -18.35 -10.73
N SER A 82 11.33 -19.10 -9.68
CA SER A 82 10.65 -20.39 -9.80
C SER A 82 9.13 -20.34 -9.61
N LEU A 83 8.60 -19.30 -8.97
CA LEU A 83 7.18 -19.23 -8.56
C LEU A 83 6.40 -18.07 -9.20
N GLY A 84 7.07 -17.27 -10.06
CA GLY A 84 6.48 -16.06 -10.62
C GLY A 84 6.47 -14.91 -9.61
N ALA A 85 5.55 -13.97 -9.78
CA ALA A 85 5.39 -12.82 -8.90
C ALA A 85 4.21 -13.00 -7.94
N THR A 86 4.38 -12.49 -6.72
CA THR A 86 3.35 -12.39 -5.69
C THR A 86 3.12 -10.93 -5.34
N PHE A 87 1.90 -10.47 -5.55
CA PHE A 87 1.45 -9.13 -5.17
C PHE A 87 0.62 -9.21 -3.89
N ARG A 88 1.05 -8.50 -2.85
CA ARG A 88 0.42 -8.49 -1.53
C ARG A 88 -0.20 -7.14 -1.25
N ILE A 89 -1.45 -7.16 -0.78
CA ILE A 89 -2.19 -5.98 -0.31
C ILE A 89 -2.45 -6.14 1.18
N TYR A 90 -2.01 -5.16 1.95
CA TYR A 90 -2.34 -5.02 3.36
C TYR A 90 -3.29 -3.83 3.49
N ALA A 91 -4.42 -4.07 4.16
CA ALA A 91 -5.37 -3.03 4.51
C ALA A 91 -5.49 -2.99 6.03
N GLU A 92 -5.40 -1.79 6.58
CA GLU A 92 -5.56 -1.55 8.01
C GLU A 92 -6.51 -0.39 8.20
N SER A 93 -7.48 -0.59 9.07
CA SER A 93 -8.45 0.41 9.48
C SER A 93 -8.39 0.52 10.99
N TYR A 94 -7.97 1.67 11.48
CA TYR A 94 -7.94 1.94 12.90
C TYR A 94 -9.34 2.28 13.39
N GLU A 95 -9.77 1.65 14.47
CA GLU A 95 -11.06 1.90 15.09
C GLU A 95 -10.88 2.33 16.55
N LYS A 96 -11.30 3.57 16.83
CA LYS A 96 -11.12 4.16 18.16
C LYS A 96 -12.29 3.83 19.09
N ASP A 97 -13.49 3.68 18.53
CA ASP A 97 -14.70 3.46 19.32
C ASP A 97 -14.77 2.00 19.80
N PRO A 98 -14.74 1.74 21.13
CA PRO A 98 -14.82 0.37 21.64
C PRO A 98 -16.11 -0.35 21.27
N SER A 99 -17.21 0.38 21.01
CA SER A 99 -18.50 -0.22 20.65
C SER A 99 -18.50 -0.89 19.29
N THR A 100 -17.49 -0.61 18.46
CA THR A 100 -17.37 -1.15 17.10
C THR A 100 -16.23 -2.16 16.97
N HIS A 101 -15.56 -2.52 18.07
CA HIS A 101 -14.45 -3.49 18.09
C HIS A 101 -14.89 -4.93 17.81
N ASP A 102 -16.15 -5.27 18.09
CA ASP A 102 -16.72 -6.60 17.82
C ASP A 102 -17.22 -6.77 16.38
N ARG A 103 -16.96 -5.80 15.50
CA ARG A 103 -17.30 -5.93 14.06
C ARG A 103 -16.46 -7.04 13.44
N GLU A 104 -17.11 -7.89 12.65
CA GLU A 104 -16.38 -8.83 11.81
C GLU A 104 -15.51 -8.07 10.78
N PRO A 105 -14.28 -8.56 10.50
CA PRO A 105 -13.34 -7.93 9.56
C PRO A 105 -13.78 -7.97 8.09
#